data_AF-A0A6N8HLH2-F1
#
_entry.id   AF-A0A6N8HLH2-F1
#
_cell.length_a   1.000
_cell.length_b   1.000
_cell.length_c   1.000
_cell.angle_alpha   90.00
_cell.angle_beta   90.00
_cell.angle_gamma   90.00
#
_symmetry.space_group_name_H-M   'P 1'
#
loop_
_entity.id
_entity.type
_entity.pdbx_description
1 polymer ?
#
loop_
_entity_poly.entity_id
_entity_poly.type
_entity_poly.pdbx_seq_one_letter_code
_entity_poly.pdbx_strand_id
1 'polypeptide(L)'
;MNWNSVYVISVSVGVTKVSAAVMNLKAEIIDHVVMEETCAEPLIDTVYRLIDQLLEKHDQTEIAGIGVSAPGPIDESDSRMLTPPNLKGVVNLDIKALLEERYQLKTILEKDANAVALAEQWFGHVPSNESILYIFDDEGLVAG
;
A
#
# COMPACT_ATOMS: atom_id res chain seq x y z
N MET A 1 -4.77 24.50 4.34
CA MET A 1 -4.44 23.06 4.52
C MET A 1 -3.05 22.98 5.12
N ASN A 2 -2.91 22.37 6.30
CA ASN A 2 -1.60 22.05 6.87
C ASN A 2 -1.18 20.70 6.30
N TRP A 3 -0.31 20.70 5.30
CA TRP A 3 0.14 19.49 4.59
C TRP A 3 0.93 18.52 5.48
N ASN A 4 1.31 18.94 6.69
CA ASN A 4 1.94 18.09 7.72
C ASN A 4 0.93 17.37 8.63
N SER A 5 -0.39 17.50 8.39
CA SER A 5 -1.43 16.96 9.27
C SER A 5 -2.24 15.82 8.66
N VAL A 6 -1.99 15.47 7.39
CA VAL A 6 -2.68 14.39 6.68
C VAL A 6 -1.66 13.30 6.35
N TYR A 7 -2.03 12.06 6.67
CA TYR A 7 -1.17 10.90 6.51
C TYR A 7 -1.87 9.83 5.70
N VAL A 8 -1.09 8.91 5.15
CA VAL A 8 -1.58 7.72 4.43
C VAL A 8 -0.84 6.50 4.92
N ILE A 9 -1.45 5.33 4.74
CA ILE A 9 -0.79 4.05 4.97
C ILE A 9 -0.40 3.46 3.63
N SER A 10 0.88 3.22 3.41
CA SER A 10 1.38 2.47 2.25
C SER A 10 1.63 1.02 2.65
N VAL A 11 1.17 0.07 1.84
CA VAL A 11 1.46 -1.36 1.95
C VAL A 11 2.26 -1.79 0.72
N SER A 12 3.36 -2.51 0.92
CA SER A 12 4.10 -3.14 -0.16
C SER A 12 4.11 -4.63 0.05
N VAL A 13 3.50 -5.35 -0.88
CA VAL A 13 3.45 -6.80 -0.92
C VAL A 13 4.55 -7.27 -1.85
N GLY A 14 5.62 -7.84 -1.32
CA GLY A 14 6.69 -8.47 -2.08
C GLY A 14 6.60 -10.00 -2.01
N VAL A 15 7.41 -10.68 -2.83
CA VAL A 15 7.52 -12.15 -2.84
C VAL A 15 8.02 -12.68 -1.50
N THR A 16 9.01 -12.01 -0.93
CA THR A 16 9.71 -12.43 0.30
C THR A 16 9.44 -11.50 1.47
N LYS A 17 8.71 -10.41 1.30
CA LYS A 17 8.46 -9.46 2.38
C LYS A 17 7.14 -8.75 2.18
N VAL A 18 6.43 -8.46 3.26
CA VAL A 18 5.32 -7.49 3.26
C VAL A 18 5.70 -6.38 4.22
N SER A 19 5.50 -5.13 3.82
CA SER A 19 5.73 -3.99 4.69
C SER A 19 4.55 -3.04 4.66
N ALA A 20 4.34 -2.34 5.78
CA ALA A 20 3.44 -1.20 5.84
C ALA A 20 4.16 0.00 6.45
N ALA A 21 3.77 1.21 6.06
CA ALA A 21 4.32 2.45 6.60
C ALA A 21 3.24 3.52 6.73
N VAL A 22 3.37 4.36 7.76
CA VAL A 22 2.65 5.63 7.86
C VAL A 22 3.53 6.70 7.23
N MET A 23 2.98 7.45 6.29
CA MET A 23 3.71 8.52 5.59
C MET A 23 2.86 9.78 5.49
N ASN A 24 3.52 10.93 5.44
CA ASN A 24 2.84 12.19 5.17
C ASN A 24 2.76 12.46 3.65
N LEU A 25 2.13 13.57 3.27
CA LEU A 25 1.96 13.99 1.86
C LEU A 25 3.27 14.42 1.16
N LYS A 26 4.42 14.35 1.84
CA LYS A 26 5.76 14.55 1.28
C LYS A 26 6.60 13.26 1.20
N ALA A 27 5.98 12.10 1.39
CA ALA A 27 6.60 10.78 1.30
C ALA A 27 7.57 10.52 2.44
N GLU A 28 7.52 11.37 3.47
CA GLU A 28 8.33 11.16 4.64
C GLU A 28 7.69 10.03 5.43
N ILE A 29 8.41 8.91 5.53
CA ILE A 29 8.03 7.76 6.36
C ILE A 29 8.14 8.19 7.82
N ILE A 30 7.02 8.14 8.54
CA ILE A 30 6.93 8.47 9.95
C ILE A 30 7.22 7.25 10.81
N ASP A 31 6.67 6.10 10.41
CA ASP A 31 6.88 4.80 11.04
C ASP A 31 6.63 3.69 10.01
N HIS A 32 7.24 2.52 10.21
CA HIS A 32 7.07 1.37 9.33
C HIS A 32 7.23 0.05 10.08
N VAL A 33 6.59 -0.98 9.52
CA VAL A 33 6.65 -2.36 10.00
C VAL A 33 6.89 -3.28 8.81
N VAL A 34 7.66 -4.34 9.03
CA VAL A 34 8.06 -5.29 7.98
C VAL A 34 7.88 -6.71 8.51
N MET A 35 7.41 -7.59 7.63
CA MET A 35 7.33 -9.03 7.82
C MET A 35 8.13 -9.72 6.71
N GLU A 36 9.18 -10.45 7.06
CA GLU A 36 10.08 -11.13 6.10
C GLU A 36 9.59 -12.53 5.67
N GLU A 37 8.47 -13.02 6.19
CA GLU A 37 7.94 -14.34 5.84
C GLU A 37 6.48 -14.23 5.40
N THR A 38 6.23 -14.38 4.10
CA THR A 38 4.90 -14.33 3.46
C THR A 38 4.12 -15.65 3.54
N CYS A 39 4.65 -16.69 4.20
CA CYS A 39 4.21 -18.08 3.97
C CYS A 39 3.50 -18.79 5.13
N ALA A 40 3.36 -18.17 6.31
CA ALA A 40 2.72 -18.83 7.46
C ALA A 40 1.20 -18.63 7.53
N GLU A 41 0.68 -17.52 7.00
CA GLU A 41 -0.71 -17.11 7.09
C GLU A 41 -1.20 -16.51 5.76
N PRO A 42 -2.52 -16.42 5.51
CA PRO A 42 -3.05 -15.72 4.34
C PRO A 42 -2.51 -14.29 4.24
N LEU A 43 -2.17 -13.85 3.02
CA LEU A 43 -1.59 -12.51 2.78
C LEU A 43 -2.40 -11.39 3.44
N ILE A 44 -3.73 -11.46 3.33
CA ILE A 44 -4.61 -10.42 3.88
C ILE A 44 -4.49 -10.31 5.41
N ASP A 45 -4.28 -11.43 6.11
CA ASP A 45 -4.13 -11.43 7.57
C ASP A 45 -2.81 -10.77 7.98
N THR A 46 -1.74 -11.00 7.21
CA THR A 46 -0.48 -10.28 7.38
C THR A 46 -0.67 -8.78 7.16
N VAL A 47 -1.37 -8.40 6.09
CA VAL A 47 -1.62 -6.99 5.78
C VAL A 47 -2.43 -6.32 6.90
N TYR A 48 -3.52 -6.96 7.36
CA TYR A 48 -4.31 -6.44 8.48
C TYR A 48 -3.46 -6.26 9.73
N ARG A 49 -2.66 -7.25 10.09
CA ARG A 49 -1.78 -7.18 11.26
C ARG A 49 -0.81 -6.00 11.18
N LEU A 50 -0.19 -5.77 10.02
CA LEU A 50 0.76 -4.67 9.85
C LEU A 50 0.06 -3.30 9.91
N ILE A 51 -1.11 -3.17 9.30
CA ILE A 51 -1.90 -1.92 9.35
C ILE A 51 -2.39 -1.65 10.78
N ASP A 52 -2.96 -2.65 11.45
CA ASP A 52 -3.46 -2.54 12.82
C ASP A 52 -2.34 -2.10 13.77
N GLN A 53 -1.13 -2.67 13.65
CA GLN A 53 0.03 -2.26 14.44
C GLN A 53 0.41 -0.79 14.27
N LEU A 54 0.27 -0.25 13.06
CA LEU A 54 0.55 1.16 12.79
C LEU A 54 -0.57 2.05 13.33
N LEU A 55 -1.83 1.66 13.12
CA LEU A 55 -2.98 2.41 13.63
C LEU A 55 -3.01 2.46 15.16
N GLU A 56 -2.64 1.39 15.85
CA GLU A 56 -2.54 1.36 17.31
C GLU A 56 -1.47 2.33 17.85
N LYS A 57 -0.36 2.51 17.13
CA LYS A 57 0.72 3.44 17.52
C LYS A 57 0.40 4.90 17.18
N HIS A 58 -0.43 5.12 16.18
CA HIS A 58 -0.73 6.43 15.59
C HIS A 58 -2.23 6.75 15.66
N ASP A 59 -2.89 6.36 16.75
CA ASP A 59 -4.35 6.46 16.96
C ASP A 59 -4.92 7.89 16.87
N GLN A 60 -4.09 8.91 17.11
CA GLN A 60 -4.45 10.32 16.97
C GLN A 60 -4.19 10.92 15.58
N THR A 61 -3.69 10.11 14.65
CA THR A 61 -3.31 10.55 13.31
C THR A 61 -4.47 10.40 12.35
N GLU A 62 -4.77 11.46 11.60
CA GLU A 62 -5.77 11.41 10.54
C GLU A 62 -5.18 10.71 9.30
N ILE A 63 -5.63 9.47 9.05
CA ILE A 63 -5.28 8.69 7.87
C ILE A 63 -6.33 8.95 6.78
N ALA A 64 -5.89 9.49 5.64
CA ALA A 64 -6.75 9.82 4.51
C ALA A 64 -7.07 8.61 3.60
N GLY A 65 -6.23 7.58 3.63
CA GLY A 65 -6.38 6.42 2.74
C GLY A 65 -5.30 5.38 2.93
N ILE A 66 -5.50 4.25 2.25
CA ILE A 66 -4.56 3.14 2.19
C ILE A 66 -4.16 2.96 0.73
N GLY A 67 -2.88 2.77 0.49
CA GLY A 67 -2.40 2.38 -0.81
C GLY A 67 -1.63 1.07 -0.72
N VAL A 68 -1.74 0.24 -1.75
CA VAL A 68 -1.15 -1.08 -1.83
C VAL A 68 -0.37 -1.22 -3.13
N SER A 69 0.89 -1.63 -3.05
CA SER A 69 1.69 -2.06 -4.19
C SER A 69 1.89 -3.57 -4.14
N ALA A 70 1.71 -4.25 -5.28
CA ALA A 70 1.96 -5.69 -5.37
C ALA A 70 2.45 -6.18 -6.76
N PRO A 71 3.13 -7.33 -6.80
CA PRO A 71 3.44 -8.07 -8.01
C PRO A 71 2.17 -8.44 -8.78
N GLY A 72 2.22 -8.22 -10.09
CA GLY A 72 1.16 -8.63 -10.99
C GLY A 72 1.03 -10.16 -11.16
N PRO A 73 -0.08 -10.62 -11.75
CA PRO A 73 -1.09 -9.81 -12.44
C PRO A 73 -2.17 -9.26 -11.50
N ILE A 74 -2.54 -8.00 -11.76
CA ILE A 74 -3.62 -7.28 -11.08
C ILE A 74 -4.68 -6.97 -12.14
N ASP A 75 -5.95 -7.17 -11.79
CA ASP A 75 -7.07 -6.69 -12.58
C ASP A 75 -7.29 -5.21 -12.26
N GLU A 76 -6.98 -4.31 -13.20
CA GLU A 76 -7.11 -2.86 -13.03
C GLU A 76 -8.58 -2.42 -12.91
N SER A 77 -9.53 -3.20 -13.43
CA SER A 77 -10.95 -2.84 -13.40
C SER A 77 -11.58 -3.05 -12.01
N ASP A 78 -11.16 -4.11 -11.32
CA ASP A 78 -11.69 -4.50 -10.00
C ASP A 78 -10.65 -4.33 -8.87
N SER A 79 -9.44 -3.82 -9.15
CA SER A 79 -8.35 -3.71 -8.16
C SER A 79 -8.08 -5.01 -7.41
N ARG A 80 -8.10 -6.12 -8.16
CA ARG A 80 -7.99 -7.49 -7.62
C ARG A 80 -6.64 -8.11 -7.96
N MET A 81 -5.99 -8.71 -6.96
CA MET A 81 -4.81 -9.54 -7.20
C MET A 81 -5.26 -10.89 -7.76
N LEU A 82 -4.93 -11.19 -9.02
CA LEU A 82 -5.41 -12.40 -9.69
C LEU A 82 -4.70 -13.64 -9.14
N THR A 83 -3.60 -14.07 -9.74
CA THR A 83 -2.81 -15.18 -9.20
C THR A 83 -1.35 -14.93 -9.56
N PRO A 84 -0.67 -14.03 -8.84
CA PRO A 84 0.74 -13.73 -9.09
C PRO A 84 1.55 -15.02 -8.93
N PRO A 85 2.29 -15.46 -9.97
CA PRO A 85 2.97 -16.76 -9.94
C PRO A 85 4.01 -16.87 -8.82
N ASN A 86 4.48 -15.71 -8.35
CA ASN A 86 5.49 -15.60 -7.29
C ASN A 86 4.89 -15.33 -5.90
N LEU A 87 3.57 -15.14 -5.76
CA LEU A 87 2.90 -14.98 -4.45
C LEU A 87 2.05 -16.21 -4.14
N LYS A 88 2.63 -17.15 -3.38
CA LYS A 88 1.94 -18.38 -2.97
C LYS A 88 0.74 -18.03 -2.08
N GLY A 89 -0.39 -18.70 -2.31
CA GLY A 89 -1.60 -18.54 -1.50
C GLY A 89 -2.50 -17.38 -1.89
N VAL A 90 -2.11 -16.55 -2.86
CA VAL A 90 -2.96 -15.48 -3.40
C VAL A 90 -3.72 -15.99 -4.62
N VAL A 91 -5.05 -16.07 -4.51
CA VAL A 91 -5.95 -16.46 -5.60
C VAL A 91 -7.18 -15.55 -5.60
N ASN A 92 -7.30 -14.72 -6.64
CA ASN A 92 -8.38 -13.74 -6.85
C ASN A 92 -8.70 -12.94 -5.59
N LEU A 93 -7.66 -12.39 -4.95
CA LEU A 93 -7.78 -11.63 -3.71
C LEU A 93 -8.19 -10.19 -4.00
N ASP A 94 -9.39 -9.84 -3.56
CA ASP A 94 -9.93 -8.49 -3.63
C ASP A 94 -9.44 -7.65 -2.45
N ILE A 95 -8.12 -7.39 -2.42
CA ILE A 95 -7.47 -6.71 -1.30
C ILE A 95 -8.03 -5.31 -1.07
N LYS A 96 -8.43 -4.62 -2.14
CA LYS A 96 -9.08 -3.30 -2.03
C LYS A 96 -10.38 -3.40 -1.25
N ALA A 97 -11.33 -4.22 -1.69
CA ALA A 97 -12.63 -4.32 -1.03
C ALA A 97 -12.50 -4.75 0.44
N LEU A 98 -11.59 -5.69 0.72
CA LEU A 98 -11.30 -6.17 2.06
C LEU A 98 -10.76 -5.07 3.00
N LEU A 99 -9.85 -4.24 2.50
CA LEU A 99 -9.30 -3.11 3.26
C LEU A 99 -10.33 -1.97 3.44
N GLU A 100 -11.09 -1.65 2.40
CA GLU A 100 -12.17 -0.64 2.48
C GLU A 100 -13.27 -1.07 3.46
N GLU A 101 -13.66 -2.35 3.44
CA GLU A 101 -14.64 -2.91 4.38
C GLU A 101 -14.15 -2.81 5.83
N ARG A 102 -12.90 -3.20 6.11
CA ARG A 102 -12.37 -3.22 7.47
C ARG A 102 -12.07 -1.82 8.02
N TYR A 103 -11.42 -0.97 7.23
CA TYR A 103 -10.89 0.30 7.72
C TYR A 103 -11.75 1.50 7.39
N GLN A 104 -12.73 1.37 6.48
CA GLN A 104 -13.56 2.48 6.01
C GLN A 104 -12.72 3.62 5.39
N LEU A 105 -11.57 3.27 4.80
CA LEU A 105 -10.63 4.17 4.15
C LEU A 105 -10.55 3.83 2.66
N LYS A 106 -10.55 4.85 1.80
CA LYS A 106 -10.34 4.66 0.35
C LYS A 106 -9.04 3.87 0.14
N THR A 107 -9.11 2.80 -0.65
CA THR A 107 -7.96 1.93 -0.93
C THR A 107 -7.64 1.89 -2.41
N ILE A 108 -6.35 1.98 -2.74
CA ILE A 108 -5.87 1.91 -4.11
C ILE A 108 -4.83 0.80 -4.21
N LEU A 109 -4.92 0.00 -5.27
CA LEU A 109 -4.00 -1.10 -5.57
C LEU A 109 -3.28 -0.79 -6.88
N GLU A 110 -1.96 -0.75 -6.82
CA GLU A 110 -1.09 -0.51 -7.97
C GLU A 110 -0.07 -1.63 -8.18
N LYS A 111 0.39 -1.75 -9.42
CA LYS A 111 1.43 -2.72 -9.80
C LYS A 111 2.81 -2.14 -9.49
N ASP A 112 3.70 -2.94 -8.90
CA ASP A 112 5.07 -2.51 -8.50
C ASP A 112 5.82 -1.72 -9.59
N ALA A 113 5.73 -2.16 -10.85
CA ALA A 113 6.41 -1.52 -11.97
C ALA A 113 5.87 -0.11 -12.28
N ASN A 114 4.58 0.13 -12.05
CA ASN A 114 3.96 1.44 -12.24
C ASN A 114 4.31 2.37 -11.08
N ALA A 115 4.30 1.85 -9.84
CA ALA A 115 4.65 2.62 -8.65
C ALA A 115 6.08 3.16 -8.71
N VAL A 116 7.06 2.35 -9.13
CA VAL A 116 8.47 2.78 -9.28
C VAL A 116 8.63 3.81 -10.40
N ALA A 117 8.02 3.60 -11.57
CA ALA A 117 8.11 4.54 -12.68
C ALA A 117 7.47 5.90 -12.36
N LEU A 118 6.37 5.89 -11.61
CA LEU A 118 5.74 7.12 -11.11
C LEU A 118 6.65 7.81 -10.07
N ALA A 119 7.19 7.07 -9.10
CA ALA A 119 8.10 7.62 -8.11
C ALA A 119 9.32 8.31 -8.77
N GLU A 120 9.89 7.69 -9.81
CA GLU A 120 11.01 8.28 -10.56
C GLU A 120 10.61 9.58 -11.29
N GLN A 121 9.42 9.61 -11.89
CA GLN A 121 8.96 10.77 -12.65
C GLN A 121 8.75 12.01 -11.76
N TRP A 122 8.34 11.81 -10.50
CA TRP A 122 8.01 12.90 -9.58
C TRP A 122 9.17 13.31 -8.66
N PHE A 123 9.99 12.36 -8.19
CA PHE A 123 11.06 12.60 -7.24
C PHE A 123 12.48 12.51 -7.84
N GLY A 124 12.62 12.10 -9.09
CA GLY A 124 13.92 11.91 -9.75
C GLY A 124 14.45 10.48 -9.57
N HIS A 125 15.71 10.31 -9.15
CA HIS A 125 16.27 8.95 -8.98
C HIS A 125 15.76 8.32 -7.67
N VAL A 126 14.70 7.52 -7.76
CA VAL A 126 14.23 6.67 -6.65
C VAL A 126 14.86 5.29 -6.86
N PRO A 127 15.63 4.76 -5.90
CA PRO A 127 16.24 3.46 -6.08
C PRO A 127 15.13 2.40 -6.21
N SER A 128 15.29 1.45 -7.13
CA SER A 128 14.23 0.52 -7.61
C SER A 128 13.62 -0.41 -6.54
N ASN A 129 14.08 -0.30 -5.30
CA ASN A 129 13.66 -1.02 -4.12
C ASN A 129 12.72 -0.21 -3.20
N GLU A 130 12.38 1.03 -3.58
CA GLU A 130 11.47 1.93 -2.87
C GLU A 130 10.26 2.27 -3.75
N SER A 131 9.04 1.97 -3.26
CA SER A 131 7.77 2.35 -3.91
C SER A 131 7.11 3.46 -3.07
N ILE A 132 6.67 4.55 -3.70
CA ILE A 132 6.08 5.73 -3.04
C ILE A 132 4.67 6.02 -3.56
N LEU A 133 3.68 6.03 -2.65
CA LEU A 133 2.23 6.09 -2.90
C LEU A 133 1.59 7.38 -2.38
N TYR A 134 0.89 8.13 -3.23
CA TYR A 134 0.15 9.35 -2.89
C TYR A 134 -1.07 9.62 -3.73
N ILE A 135 -2.25 9.84 -3.12
CA ILE A 135 -3.44 10.27 -3.88
C ILE A 135 -4.30 11.30 -3.13
N PHE A 136 -4.77 12.32 -3.89
CA PHE A 136 -5.84 13.26 -3.57
C PHE A 136 -6.96 13.26 -4.64
N ASP A 137 -8.13 13.74 -4.20
CA ASP A 137 -9.52 13.37 -4.51
C ASP A 137 -10.21 13.84 -5.83
N ASP A 138 -11.39 13.25 -6.07
CA ASP A 138 -12.59 13.50 -6.91
C ASP A 138 -12.54 14.04 -8.36
N GLU A 139 -11.47 14.69 -8.83
CA GLU A 139 -11.23 14.91 -10.28
C GLU A 139 -9.86 14.41 -10.76
N GLY A 140 -9.12 13.75 -9.86
CA GLY A 140 -7.95 12.90 -10.15
C GLY A 140 -6.60 13.45 -9.69
N LEU A 141 -5.87 12.61 -8.94
CA LEU A 141 -4.40 12.58 -8.83
C LEU A 141 -3.96 11.15 -8.41
N VAL A 142 -2.95 10.55 -9.06
CA VAL A 142 -2.45 9.18 -8.77
C VAL A 142 -0.93 9.19 -8.54
N ALA A 143 -0.44 8.70 -7.41
CA ALA A 143 0.93 8.24 -7.16
C ALA A 143 0.82 6.98 -6.29
N GLY A 144 1.71 6.01 -6.47
CA GLY A 144 1.37 4.57 -6.55
C GLY A 144 1.72 3.66 -5.39
#